data_AF-A0A1I1QV99-F1
#
_entry.id   AF-A0A1I1QV99-F1
#
_cell.length_a   1.000
_cell.length_b   1.000
_cell.length_c   1.000
_cell.angle_alpha   90.00
_cell.angle_beta   90.00
_cell.angle_gamma   90.00
#
_symmetry.space_group_name_H-M   'P 1'
#
loop_
_entity.id
_entity.type
_entity.pdbx_description
1 polymer ?
#
loop_
_entity_poly.entity_id
_entity_poly.type
_entity_poly.pdbx_seq_one_letter_code
_entity_poly.pdbx_strand_id
1 'polypeptide(L)'
;MKLYCYISGILILLICCTKKKDETSQPPTVKQDPTLTLISADVENNDAVHIEGKIIAPVWLENPVYGIVYSVDSIPTVNSLGKIVLGNVRDSANIDYTIKDLSRWENYTFRLFITTEKGTWYSLSKQVVPPSFQIAPLKDSVISRNTILKVYFTEPIPADQTKGFEVYVGDKKVDSINVVVDASGSITFLVPIDYKQGTSITIKKGSYSQTIVPDIPVLPGYWKRIPSHEGYLADNAAYFTLGNNGYIIGGHQYLSETQPINAVWEIDLSTYKWKKKNPFPITLHSAMAVTINNKGYLFGGVTDGATPNDKVWEYDPVSDSWQSIGTMNDVVAENIIGRLRMSTAVYNNKIYMGGGIRLGGSPNFFEYWYTKYWVTFDPVARVWENLPQLPSINKIQSMTTYTYDNKLYLFGGDNSSHESGESFALDFSNKTWSKPDITRSLPPRTGVSVINKNNTTYFFGGYQYKPSTGPSGGRFGVMPEFWKMDENQHYTQLASASTSEFVSGLNRNAPIFATANGFIVYNVLTWNGNNTLTRAIIEYVPE
;
A
#
# COMPACT_ATOMS: atom_id res chain seq x y z
N MET A 1 77.09 49.14 -46.33
CA MET A 1 76.12 49.93 -47.12
C MET A 1 75.79 49.11 -48.36
N LYS A 2 74.50 48.84 -48.65
CA LYS A 2 74.07 48.00 -49.79
C LYS A 2 74.64 48.51 -51.13
N LEU A 3 75.24 47.64 -51.95
CA LEU A 3 74.96 47.44 -53.39
C LEU A 3 75.94 46.45 -54.08
N TYR A 4 75.36 45.58 -54.91
CA TYR A 4 75.79 44.93 -56.18
C TYR A 4 77.18 44.28 -56.43
N CYS A 5 77.07 43.19 -57.21
CA CYS A 5 78.02 42.54 -58.16
C CYS A 5 79.12 41.63 -57.55
N TYR A 6 79.63 40.57 -58.18
CA TYR A 6 79.79 40.22 -59.61
C TYR A 6 79.85 38.68 -59.81
N ILE A 7 79.60 38.25 -61.05
CA ILE A 7 79.69 36.88 -61.62
C ILE A 7 81.16 36.46 -61.87
N SER A 8 81.49 35.16 -61.72
CA SER A 8 82.37 34.34 -62.60
C SER A 8 82.41 32.90 -62.05
N GLY A 9 82.53 31.78 -62.79
CA GLY A 9 82.64 31.50 -64.23
C GLY A 9 82.58 29.97 -64.47
N ILE A 10 82.00 29.58 -65.62
CA ILE A 10 82.28 28.47 -66.56
C ILE A 10 82.94 27.16 -66.02
N LEU A 11 82.30 25.99 -66.24
CA LEU A 11 82.93 24.81 -66.88
C LEU A 11 81.95 23.70 -67.36
N ILE A 12 81.84 23.59 -68.68
CA ILE A 12 81.89 22.40 -69.58
C ILE A 12 81.07 21.12 -69.26
N LEU A 13 80.25 20.77 -70.26
CA LEU A 13 79.51 19.52 -70.49
C LEU A 13 80.37 18.25 -70.44
N LEU A 14 79.78 17.17 -69.92
CA LEU A 14 80.01 15.80 -70.40
C LEU A 14 78.66 15.08 -70.54
N ILE A 15 78.20 14.98 -71.79
CA ILE A 15 77.09 14.11 -72.19
C ILE A 15 77.68 12.73 -72.43
N CYS A 16 77.22 11.73 -71.68
CA CYS A 16 77.35 10.32 -72.04
C CYS A 16 75.98 9.66 -71.94
N CYS A 17 75.34 9.47 -73.09
CA CYS A 17 74.18 8.58 -73.23
C CYS A 17 74.65 7.13 -73.17
N THR A 18 74.11 6.34 -72.23
CA THR A 18 74.02 4.89 -72.42
C THR A 18 72.58 4.41 -72.16
N LYS A 19 72.08 3.74 -73.20
CA LYS A 19 70.81 3.03 -73.45
C LYS A 19 69.83 2.81 -72.29
N LYS A 20 68.59 3.26 -72.53
CA LYS A 20 67.34 2.77 -71.93
C LYS A 20 67.22 1.25 -72.03
N LYS A 21 66.95 0.60 -70.90
CA LYS A 21 66.15 -0.62 -70.81
C LYS A 21 64.80 -0.19 -70.24
N ASP A 22 63.72 -0.52 -70.93
CA ASP A 22 62.36 -0.27 -70.48
C ASP A 22 62.08 -1.09 -69.20
N GLU A 23 61.94 -0.39 -68.08
CA GLU A 23 61.24 -0.89 -66.90
C GLU A 23 59.98 -0.04 -66.73
N THR A 24 58.85 -0.53 -67.24
CA THR A 24 57.54 -0.09 -66.75
C THR A 24 57.33 -0.67 -65.35
N SER A 25 58.00 -0.09 -64.35
CA SER A 25 57.59 -0.31 -62.96
C SER A 25 56.33 0.53 -62.72
N GLN A 26 55.16 -0.10 -62.76
CA GLN A 26 53.99 0.49 -62.12
C GLN A 26 54.35 0.79 -60.66
N PRO A 27 54.00 1.97 -60.12
CA PRO A 27 54.24 2.26 -58.71
C PRO A 27 53.53 1.19 -57.86
N PRO A 28 54.09 0.80 -56.69
CA PRO A 28 53.48 -0.21 -55.84
C PRO A 28 52.04 0.21 -55.54
N THR A 29 51.09 -0.64 -55.93
CA THR A 29 49.67 -0.41 -55.70
C THR A 29 49.47 -0.37 -54.20
N VAL A 30 49.13 0.81 -53.65
CA VAL A 30 48.81 0.94 -52.22
C VAL A 30 47.61 0.03 -51.94
N LYS A 31 47.83 -1.03 -51.18
CA LYS A 31 46.76 -1.95 -50.77
C LYS A 31 45.84 -1.19 -49.83
N GLN A 32 44.67 -0.83 -50.33
CA GLN A 32 43.64 -0.19 -49.51
C GLN A 32 43.09 -1.21 -48.51
N ASP A 33 42.89 -0.80 -47.26
CA ASP A 33 42.21 -1.61 -46.24
C ASP A 33 40.72 -1.80 -46.58
N PRO A 34 40.08 -2.88 -46.10
CA PRO A 34 38.64 -3.05 -46.25
C PRO A 34 37.88 -1.92 -45.55
N THR A 35 36.77 -1.52 -46.15
CA THR A 35 35.87 -0.52 -45.56
C THR A 35 34.68 -1.20 -44.92
N LEU A 36 34.42 -0.92 -43.64
CA LEU A 36 33.30 -1.48 -42.89
C LEU A 36 32.48 -0.35 -42.27
N THR A 37 31.21 -0.28 -42.65
CA THR A 37 30.28 0.72 -42.16
C THR A 37 29.10 0.02 -41.48
N LEU A 38 29.02 0.13 -40.16
CA LEU A 38 27.83 -0.24 -39.40
C LEU A 38 26.85 0.94 -39.46
N ILE A 39 25.79 0.80 -40.25
CA ILE A 39 24.82 1.86 -40.53
C ILE A 39 23.90 2.04 -39.33
N SER A 40 23.34 0.95 -38.80
CA SER A 40 22.48 0.98 -37.61
C SER A 40 22.56 -0.30 -36.79
N ALA A 41 22.09 -0.18 -35.56
CA ALA A 41 21.91 -1.28 -34.61
C ALA A 41 20.68 -0.89 -33.79
N ASP A 42 19.50 -1.24 -34.32
CA ASP A 42 18.22 -0.70 -33.85
C ASP A 42 17.47 -1.78 -33.08
N VAL A 43 16.93 -1.43 -31.91
CA VAL A 43 16.12 -2.34 -31.10
C VAL A 43 14.79 -2.58 -31.80
N GLU A 44 14.46 -3.83 -32.03
CA GLU A 44 13.13 -4.25 -32.48
C GLU A 44 12.30 -4.75 -31.29
N ASN A 45 10.98 -4.90 -31.49
CA ASN A 45 10.11 -5.53 -30.49
C ASN A 45 10.60 -6.96 -30.18
N ASN A 46 10.50 -7.39 -28.91
CA ASN A 46 10.88 -8.73 -28.43
C ASN A 46 12.39 -9.04 -28.45
N ASP A 47 13.19 -8.23 -27.72
CA ASP A 47 14.54 -8.66 -27.32
C ASP A 47 15.46 -8.99 -28.53
N ALA A 48 15.26 -8.23 -29.61
CA ALA A 48 15.96 -8.38 -30.87
C ALA A 48 16.62 -7.06 -31.29
N VAL A 49 17.75 -7.17 -31.99
CA VAL A 49 18.46 -6.02 -32.56
C VAL A 49 18.66 -6.26 -34.04
N HIS A 50 18.14 -5.34 -34.84
CA HIS A 50 18.34 -5.29 -36.28
C HIS A 50 19.64 -4.56 -36.61
N ILE A 51 20.48 -5.18 -37.42
CA ILE A 51 21.80 -4.70 -37.80
C ILE A 51 21.81 -4.40 -39.29
N GLU A 52 21.99 -3.13 -39.63
CA GLU A 52 22.24 -2.70 -41.00
C GLU A 52 23.69 -2.27 -41.20
N GLY A 53 24.29 -2.67 -42.32
CA GLY A 53 25.66 -2.29 -42.60
C GLY A 53 26.13 -2.62 -44.00
N LYS A 54 27.37 -2.23 -44.29
CA LYS A 54 28.04 -2.50 -45.56
C LYS A 54 29.51 -2.80 -45.35
N ILE A 55 30.00 -3.81 -46.06
CA ILE A 55 31.41 -4.17 -46.11
C ILE A 55 31.87 -4.09 -47.56
N ILE A 56 33.03 -3.48 -47.79
CA ILE A 56 33.73 -3.44 -49.08
C ILE A 56 35.10 -4.10 -48.87
N ALA A 57 35.33 -5.21 -49.56
CA ALA A 57 36.53 -6.02 -49.50
C ALA A 57 37.39 -5.78 -50.74
N PRO A 58 38.60 -5.21 -50.59
CA PRO A 58 39.58 -5.12 -51.67
C PRO A 58 39.89 -6.47 -52.30
N VAL A 59 40.11 -6.47 -53.62
CA VAL A 59 40.38 -7.67 -54.44
C VAL A 59 41.61 -8.48 -53.97
N TRP A 60 42.54 -7.85 -53.24
CA TRP A 60 43.74 -8.52 -52.72
C TRP A 60 43.50 -9.35 -51.45
N LEU A 61 42.35 -9.22 -50.78
CA LEU A 61 41.96 -10.07 -49.65
C LEU A 61 41.53 -11.44 -50.18
N GLU A 62 42.29 -12.47 -49.84
CA GLU A 62 42.01 -13.85 -50.24
C GLU A 62 41.00 -14.46 -49.26
N ASN A 63 39.85 -14.88 -49.79
CA ASN A 63 38.76 -15.56 -49.07
C ASN A 63 38.36 -14.91 -47.71
N PRO A 64 38.08 -13.60 -47.66
CA PRO A 64 37.73 -12.97 -46.41
C PRO A 64 36.35 -13.42 -45.91
N VAL A 65 36.32 -13.83 -44.65
CA VAL A 65 35.09 -14.17 -43.90
C VAL A 65 34.60 -12.90 -43.23
N TYR A 66 33.30 -12.62 -43.34
CA TYR A 66 32.70 -11.45 -42.70
C TYR A 66 31.52 -11.81 -41.81
N GLY A 67 31.19 -10.89 -40.90
CA GLY A 67 30.06 -11.06 -40.02
C GLY A 67 29.91 -9.96 -38.97
N ILE A 68 29.20 -10.29 -37.90
CA ILE A 68 28.87 -9.39 -36.79
C ILE A 68 29.49 -9.96 -35.51
N VAL A 69 30.05 -9.09 -34.68
CA VAL A 69 30.47 -9.42 -33.31
C VAL A 69 29.83 -8.47 -32.31
N TYR A 70 29.47 -9.00 -31.14
CA TYR A 70 28.87 -8.23 -30.07
C TYR A 70 29.28 -8.73 -28.69
N SER A 71 29.25 -7.82 -27.72
CA SER A 71 29.54 -8.10 -26.31
C SER A 71 28.78 -7.14 -25.40
N VAL A 72 28.57 -7.57 -24.15
CA VAL A 72 28.02 -6.73 -23.09
C VAL A 72 29.14 -5.89 -22.49
N ASP A 73 28.90 -4.59 -22.31
CA ASP A 73 29.77 -3.62 -21.60
C ASP A 73 31.26 -3.61 -22.02
N SER A 74 31.56 -4.03 -23.26
CA SER A 74 32.93 -4.10 -23.78
C SER A 74 32.95 -4.00 -25.30
N ILE A 75 34.09 -3.61 -25.87
CA ILE A 75 34.28 -3.54 -27.33
C ILE A 75 34.48 -4.97 -27.87
N PRO A 76 33.62 -5.46 -28.78
CA PRO A 76 33.69 -6.84 -29.22
C PRO A 76 34.84 -7.08 -30.22
N THR A 77 35.32 -8.32 -30.22
CA THR A 77 36.29 -8.87 -31.18
C THR A 77 35.78 -10.20 -31.73
N VAL A 78 36.47 -10.77 -32.73
CA VAL A 78 36.14 -12.12 -33.25
C VAL A 78 36.31 -13.27 -32.26
N ASN A 79 36.83 -12.97 -31.06
CA ASN A 79 36.95 -13.91 -29.94
C ASN A 79 35.86 -13.67 -28.86
N SER A 80 35.03 -12.64 -29.00
CA SER A 80 33.89 -12.41 -28.13
C SER A 80 32.87 -13.54 -28.29
N LEU A 81 32.12 -13.83 -27.22
CA LEU A 81 31.07 -14.86 -27.22
C LEU A 81 30.01 -14.61 -28.29
N GLY A 82 29.61 -13.34 -28.48
CA GLY A 82 28.71 -12.94 -29.55
C GLY A 82 29.46 -12.82 -30.87
N LYS A 83 29.43 -13.88 -31.69
CA LYS A 83 29.99 -13.89 -33.05
C LYS A 83 29.03 -14.58 -34.01
N ILE A 84 28.70 -13.89 -35.10
CA ILE A 84 27.85 -14.41 -36.16
C ILE A 84 28.63 -14.30 -37.46
N VAL A 85 28.89 -15.44 -38.09
CA VAL A 85 29.54 -15.50 -39.41
C VAL A 85 28.45 -15.49 -40.48
N LEU A 86 28.48 -14.50 -41.37
CA LEU A 86 27.48 -14.35 -42.44
C LEU A 86 27.93 -15.00 -43.75
N GLY A 87 29.23 -15.11 -43.99
CA GLY A 87 29.77 -15.81 -45.15
C GLY A 87 31.12 -15.26 -45.60
N ASN A 88 31.42 -15.47 -46.89
CA ASN A 88 32.61 -14.95 -47.56
C ASN A 88 32.22 -13.78 -48.48
N VAL A 89 33.12 -12.80 -48.64
CA VAL A 89 32.91 -11.65 -49.54
C VAL A 89 34.08 -11.52 -50.52
N ARG A 90 33.84 -11.04 -51.75
CA ARG A 90 34.91 -10.80 -52.76
C ARG A 90 35.00 -9.36 -53.24
N ASP A 91 33.94 -8.58 -53.09
CA ASP A 91 33.88 -7.18 -53.53
C ASP A 91 33.10 -6.35 -52.51
N SER A 92 31.80 -6.60 -52.34
CA SER A 92 31.02 -5.97 -51.28
C SER A 92 29.89 -6.87 -50.77
N ALA A 93 29.44 -6.59 -49.55
CA ALA A 93 28.29 -7.22 -48.94
C ALA A 93 27.46 -6.17 -48.18
N ASN A 94 26.15 -6.16 -48.43
CA ASN A 94 25.20 -5.46 -47.57
C ASN A 94 24.77 -6.40 -46.44
N ILE A 95 24.62 -5.85 -45.25
CA ILE A 95 24.21 -6.59 -44.06
C ILE A 95 22.85 -6.05 -43.66
N ASP A 96 21.92 -6.99 -43.53
CA ASP A 96 20.56 -6.82 -43.04
C ASP A 96 20.28 -8.10 -42.24
N TYR A 97 20.43 -8.01 -40.91
CA TYR A 97 20.41 -9.18 -40.04
C TYR A 97 19.81 -8.86 -38.67
N THR A 98 18.83 -9.65 -38.24
CA THR A 98 18.24 -9.54 -36.89
C THR A 98 18.83 -10.58 -35.96
N ILE A 99 19.43 -10.11 -34.86
CA ILE A 99 19.89 -10.95 -33.75
C ILE A 99 18.75 -11.02 -32.73
N LYS A 100 18.32 -12.23 -32.37
CA LYS A 100 17.23 -12.49 -31.42
C LYS A 100 17.77 -12.96 -30.08
N ASP A 101 16.88 -13.03 -29.08
CA ASP A 101 17.14 -13.57 -27.75
C ASP A 101 18.24 -12.82 -26.97
N LEU A 102 18.37 -11.51 -27.21
CA LEU A 102 19.26 -10.61 -26.47
C LEU A 102 18.53 -10.04 -25.24
N SER A 103 19.15 -10.10 -24.06
CA SER A 103 18.54 -9.53 -22.85
C SER A 103 18.37 -8.02 -22.99
N ARG A 104 17.13 -7.51 -23.03
CA ARG A 104 16.85 -6.06 -23.07
C ARG A 104 17.37 -5.26 -21.86
N TRP A 105 17.88 -5.96 -20.85
CA TRP A 105 18.42 -5.37 -19.62
C TRP A 105 19.93 -5.12 -19.71
N GLU A 106 20.60 -5.54 -20.78
CA GLU A 106 22.04 -5.40 -20.97
C GLU A 106 22.39 -4.33 -22.00
N ASN A 107 23.55 -3.70 -21.81
CA ASN A 107 24.13 -2.77 -22.78
C ASN A 107 25.03 -3.52 -23.77
N TYR A 108 24.58 -3.63 -25.01
CA TYR A 108 25.30 -4.33 -26.07
C TYR A 108 26.10 -3.37 -26.94
N THR A 109 27.34 -3.75 -27.25
CA THR A 109 28.16 -3.08 -28.25
C THR A 109 28.31 -3.99 -29.47
N PHE A 110 28.00 -3.49 -30.67
CA PHE A 110 28.07 -4.23 -31.94
C PHE A 110 29.16 -3.68 -32.85
N ARG A 111 29.81 -4.57 -33.61
CA ARG A 111 30.72 -4.23 -34.70
C ARG A 111 30.55 -5.21 -35.86
N LEU A 112 30.79 -4.74 -37.07
CA LEU A 112 31.07 -5.61 -38.20
C LEU A 112 32.53 -6.05 -38.15
N PHE A 113 32.82 -7.26 -38.61
CA PHE A 113 34.19 -7.72 -38.82
C PHE A 113 34.37 -8.29 -40.22
N ILE A 114 35.61 -8.20 -40.71
CA ILE A 114 36.12 -8.98 -41.83
C ILE A 114 37.46 -9.56 -41.41
N THR A 115 37.67 -10.85 -41.64
CA THR A 115 38.88 -11.55 -41.20
C THR A 115 39.44 -12.43 -42.31
N THR A 116 40.77 -12.48 -42.38
CA THR A 116 41.57 -13.38 -43.22
C THR A 116 42.72 -13.93 -42.38
N GLU A 117 43.54 -14.80 -42.96
CA GLU A 117 44.82 -15.19 -42.35
C GLU A 117 45.77 -14.00 -42.12
N LYS A 118 45.63 -12.92 -42.89
CA LYS A 118 46.51 -11.74 -42.83
C LYS A 118 46.08 -10.73 -41.76
N GLY A 119 44.88 -10.86 -41.19
CA GLY A 119 44.39 -9.94 -40.16
C GLY A 119 42.86 -9.87 -40.06
N THR A 120 42.40 -9.08 -39.07
CA THR A 120 41.00 -8.79 -38.82
C THR A 120 40.79 -7.28 -38.75
N TRP A 121 39.77 -6.79 -39.45
CA TRP A 121 39.36 -5.39 -39.44
C TRP A 121 37.93 -5.31 -38.95
N TYR A 122 37.58 -4.16 -38.37
CA TYR A 122 36.29 -3.95 -37.73
C TYR A 122 35.72 -2.59 -38.09
N SER A 123 34.40 -2.46 -38.09
CA SER A 123 33.74 -1.15 -38.16
C SER A 123 33.94 -0.35 -36.86
N LEU A 124 33.56 0.92 -36.89
CA LEU A 124 33.19 1.63 -35.66
C LEU A 124 32.07 0.88 -34.93
N SER A 125 32.05 0.97 -33.61
CA SER A 125 31.04 0.33 -32.79
C SER A 125 29.77 1.14 -32.70
N LYS A 126 28.63 0.47 -32.59
CA LYS A 126 27.37 1.06 -32.11
C LYS A 126 26.94 0.39 -30.82
N GLN A 127 26.44 1.20 -29.90
CA GLN A 127 25.90 0.74 -28.62
C GLN A 127 24.39 0.74 -28.66
N VAL A 128 23.82 -0.29 -28.07
CA VAL A 128 22.40 -0.45 -27.81
C VAL A 128 22.27 -0.56 -26.30
N VAL A 129 21.74 0.48 -25.68
CA VAL A 129 21.51 0.54 -24.24
C VAL A 129 20.12 -0.03 -23.91
N PRO A 130 19.91 -0.54 -22.68
CA PRO A 130 18.58 -0.95 -22.22
C PRO A 130 17.53 0.15 -22.41
N PRO A 131 16.25 -0.20 -22.65
CA PRO A 131 15.17 0.79 -22.70
C PRO A 131 15.11 1.62 -21.42
N SER A 132 14.87 2.93 -21.59
CA SER A 132 14.65 3.84 -20.46
C SER A 132 13.20 3.75 -19.99
N PHE A 133 12.90 2.77 -19.15
CA PHE A 133 11.62 2.74 -18.47
C PHE A 133 11.54 3.90 -17.46
N GLN A 134 10.36 4.48 -17.27
CA GLN A 134 10.09 5.30 -16.09
C GLN A 134 9.38 4.45 -15.04
N ILE A 135 9.89 4.51 -13.82
CA ILE A 135 9.18 4.06 -12.62
C ILE A 135 8.56 5.27 -11.95
N ALA A 136 7.31 5.14 -11.53
CA ALA A 136 6.69 6.11 -10.65
C ALA A 136 5.83 5.42 -9.60
N PRO A 137 5.77 5.98 -8.37
CA PRO A 137 4.86 5.48 -7.36
C PRO A 137 3.41 5.65 -7.80
N LEU A 138 2.53 4.72 -7.44
CA LEU A 138 1.08 4.98 -7.54
C LEU A 138 0.69 6.09 -6.55
N LYS A 139 0.09 7.18 -7.07
CA LYS A 139 -0.24 8.40 -6.33
C LYS A 139 -1.08 8.19 -5.06
N ASP A 140 -1.88 7.13 -5.01
CA ASP A 140 -2.74 6.82 -3.86
C ASP A 140 -2.07 5.86 -2.85
N SER A 141 -0.78 5.56 -3.05
CA SER A 141 -0.02 4.73 -2.10
C SER A 141 0.34 5.57 -0.89
N VAL A 142 0.31 4.95 0.29
CA VAL A 142 0.86 5.49 1.53
C VAL A 142 1.87 4.47 2.06
N ILE A 143 3.02 4.90 2.57
CA ILE A 143 4.05 3.98 3.06
C ILE A 143 4.06 4.00 4.59
N SER A 144 3.68 2.89 5.21
CA SER A 144 4.01 2.55 6.60
C SER A 144 5.21 1.58 6.64
N ARG A 145 5.84 1.39 7.80
CA ARG A 145 6.91 0.37 7.93
C ARG A 145 6.36 -1.01 7.50
N ASN A 146 6.98 -1.69 6.51
CA ASN A 146 6.50 -2.92 5.80
C ASN A 146 5.47 -2.72 4.68
N THR A 147 5.34 -1.53 4.08
CA THR A 147 4.31 -1.31 3.05
C THR A 147 4.79 -1.66 1.65
N ILE A 148 3.81 -1.95 0.80
CA ILE A 148 3.96 -2.29 -0.60
C ILE A 148 4.03 -1.00 -1.41
N LEU A 149 5.15 -0.78 -2.08
CA LEU A 149 5.26 0.25 -3.10
C LEU A 149 4.94 -0.36 -4.45
N LYS A 150 3.86 0.11 -5.06
CA LYS A 150 3.57 -0.20 -6.45
C LYS A 150 4.27 0.81 -7.34
N VAL A 151 5.06 0.31 -8.28
CA VAL A 151 5.61 1.11 -9.36
C VAL A 151 5.10 0.60 -10.70
N TYR A 152 4.86 1.49 -11.64
CA TYR A 152 4.53 1.09 -12.99
C TYR A 152 5.71 1.39 -13.91
N PHE A 153 5.89 0.54 -14.91
CA PHE A 153 6.78 0.80 -16.03
C PHE A 153 5.98 1.55 -17.09
N THR A 154 6.61 2.50 -17.79
CA THR A 154 5.95 3.22 -18.91
C THR A 154 5.66 2.35 -20.13
N GLU A 155 6.25 1.16 -20.19
CA GLU A 155 6.08 0.20 -21.27
C GLU A 155 5.81 -1.21 -20.70
N PRO A 156 4.99 -2.04 -21.37
CA PRO A 156 4.72 -3.40 -20.92
C PRO A 156 5.98 -4.28 -20.89
N ILE A 157 6.13 -5.07 -19.83
CA ILE A 157 7.20 -6.07 -19.70
C ILE A 157 6.58 -7.48 -19.82
N PRO A 158 7.13 -8.37 -20.67
CA PRO A 158 6.71 -9.76 -20.75
C PRO A 158 6.80 -10.48 -19.41
N ALA A 159 5.83 -11.34 -19.07
CA ALA A 159 5.71 -11.95 -17.74
C ALA A 159 6.96 -12.74 -17.30
N ASP A 160 7.63 -13.42 -18.22
CA ASP A 160 8.89 -14.15 -18.00
C ASP A 160 10.07 -13.22 -17.66
N GLN A 161 10.02 -11.96 -18.11
CA GLN A 161 11.04 -10.93 -17.88
C GLN A 161 10.81 -10.11 -16.60
N THR A 162 9.81 -10.43 -15.79
CA THR A 162 9.44 -9.64 -14.60
C THR A 162 10.22 -10.03 -13.35
N LYS A 163 11.00 -11.12 -13.41
CA LYS A 163 11.82 -11.61 -12.30
C LYS A 163 13.25 -11.06 -12.36
N GLY A 164 13.97 -11.16 -11.23
CA GLY A 164 15.40 -10.83 -11.16
C GLY A 164 15.72 -9.34 -10.99
N PHE A 165 14.74 -8.52 -10.65
CA PHE A 165 15.00 -7.15 -10.22
C PHE A 165 15.57 -7.12 -8.81
N GLU A 166 16.55 -6.26 -8.60
CA GLU A 166 17.05 -5.89 -7.29
C GLU A 166 16.44 -4.55 -6.88
N VAL A 167 15.98 -4.45 -5.63
CA VAL A 167 15.46 -3.22 -5.05
C VAL A 167 16.40 -2.74 -3.97
N TYR A 168 16.71 -1.46 -3.98
CA TYR A 168 17.49 -0.77 -2.96
C TYR A 168 16.65 0.36 -2.36
N VAL A 169 16.74 0.53 -1.05
CA VAL A 169 16.12 1.64 -0.31
C VAL A 169 17.23 2.38 0.41
N GLY A 170 17.48 3.62 -0.02
CA GLY A 170 18.77 4.26 0.18
C GLY A 170 19.88 3.38 -0.41
N ASP A 171 20.90 3.08 0.39
CA ASP A 171 22.02 2.24 -0.02
C ASP A 171 21.83 0.75 0.30
N LYS A 172 20.71 0.37 0.95
CA LYS A 172 20.46 -1.00 1.39
C LYS A 172 19.69 -1.78 0.34
N LYS A 173 20.25 -2.92 -0.11
CA LYS A 173 19.50 -3.92 -0.88
C LYS A 173 18.43 -4.56 0.01
N VAL A 174 17.24 -4.77 -0.52
CA VAL A 174 16.09 -5.29 0.23
C VAL A 174 15.55 -6.56 -0.40
N ASP A 175 15.09 -7.48 0.43
CA ASP A 175 14.42 -8.70 -0.03
C ASP A 175 13.04 -8.33 -0.56
N SER A 176 12.93 -8.12 -1.87
CA SER A 176 11.66 -7.86 -2.53
C SER A 176 10.94 -9.18 -2.78
N ILE A 177 9.82 -9.39 -2.08
CA ILE A 177 8.98 -10.57 -2.23
C ILE A 177 7.74 -10.19 -3.08
N ASN A 178 7.49 -10.96 -4.14
CA ASN A 178 6.33 -10.89 -5.05
C ASN A 178 6.26 -9.74 -6.05
N VAL A 179 6.88 -9.99 -7.21
CA VAL A 179 6.63 -9.31 -8.48
C VAL A 179 5.33 -9.88 -9.07
N VAL A 180 4.20 -9.22 -8.86
CA VAL A 180 2.97 -9.50 -9.61
C VAL A 180 2.83 -8.46 -10.70
N VAL A 181 2.81 -8.92 -11.95
CA VAL A 181 2.35 -8.12 -13.08
C VAL A 181 0.84 -8.26 -13.16
N ASP A 182 0.15 -7.13 -13.02
CA ASP A 182 -1.27 -7.07 -13.35
C ASP A 182 -1.46 -6.83 -14.85
N ALA A 183 -2.70 -6.94 -15.32
CA ALA A 183 -3.03 -6.75 -16.74
C ALA A 183 -2.70 -5.34 -17.28
N SER A 184 -2.26 -4.39 -16.42
CA SER A 184 -1.82 -3.06 -16.82
C SER A 184 -0.31 -2.96 -17.08
N GLY A 185 0.47 -4.01 -16.79
CA GLY A 185 1.93 -4.00 -16.96
C GLY A 185 2.69 -3.39 -15.77
N SER A 186 2.04 -3.23 -14.61
CA SER A 186 2.68 -2.68 -13.40
C SER A 186 3.48 -3.75 -12.64
N ILE A 187 4.55 -3.38 -11.93
CA ILE A 187 5.29 -4.30 -11.04
C ILE A 187 5.16 -3.83 -9.59
N THR A 188 4.75 -4.74 -8.71
CA THR A 188 4.65 -4.46 -7.28
C THR A 188 5.94 -4.82 -6.55
N PHE A 189 6.48 -3.91 -5.73
CA PHE A 189 7.64 -4.16 -4.87
C PHE A 189 7.27 -3.97 -3.39
N LEU A 190 7.74 -4.85 -2.52
CA LEU A 190 7.71 -4.63 -1.08
C LEU A 190 8.84 -3.69 -0.68
N VAL A 191 8.50 -2.58 -0.03
CA VAL A 191 9.48 -1.63 0.52
C VAL A 191 9.60 -1.87 2.03
N PRO A 192 10.82 -1.91 2.60
CA PRO A 192 11.01 -2.32 3.98
C PRO A 192 10.48 -1.34 5.01
N ILE A 193 10.57 -1.83 6.24
CA ILE A 193 10.29 -1.19 7.53
C ILE A 193 10.90 0.21 7.66
N ASP A 194 12.09 0.46 7.14
CA ASP A 194 12.84 1.68 7.50
C ASP A 194 12.80 2.80 6.44
N TYR A 195 11.85 2.75 5.50
CA TYR A 195 11.67 3.86 4.55
C TYR A 195 11.28 5.15 5.28
N LYS A 196 12.05 6.22 5.06
CA LYS A 196 11.74 7.58 5.54
C LYS A 196 11.41 8.48 4.36
N GLN A 197 10.62 9.53 4.59
CA GLN A 197 10.32 10.49 3.53
C GLN A 197 11.63 11.09 2.99
N GLY A 198 11.74 11.17 1.65
CA GLY A 198 12.96 11.60 0.98
C GLY A 198 14.01 10.49 0.77
N THR A 199 13.78 9.27 1.25
CA THR A 199 14.68 8.14 0.96
C THR A 199 14.54 7.74 -0.51
N SER A 200 15.66 7.53 -1.18
CA SER A 200 15.67 7.05 -2.56
C SER A 200 15.30 5.57 -2.65
N ILE A 201 14.68 5.18 -3.76
CA ILE A 201 14.44 3.80 -4.14
C ILE A 201 15.08 3.57 -5.49
N THR A 202 15.98 2.59 -5.56
CA THR A 202 16.67 2.21 -6.80
C THR A 202 16.27 0.82 -7.22
N ILE A 203 15.83 0.67 -8.46
CA ILE A 203 15.50 -0.61 -9.08
C ILE A 203 16.59 -0.93 -10.11
N LYS A 204 17.17 -2.13 -10.02
CA LYS A 204 18.23 -2.59 -10.92
C LYS A 204 17.91 -3.94 -11.54
N LYS A 205 18.33 -4.15 -12.78
CA LYS A 205 18.34 -5.46 -13.46
C LYS A 205 19.32 -5.41 -14.64
N GLY A 206 20.33 -6.27 -14.66
CA GLY A 206 21.43 -6.15 -15.64
C GLY A 206 22.09 -4.77 -15.56
N SER A 207 22.29 -4.12 -16.70
CA SER A 207 22.76 -2.74 -16.81
C SER A 207 21.65 -1.68 -16.55
N TYR A 208 20.37 -2.06 -16.49
CA TYR A 208 19.29 -1.11 -16.16
C TYR A 208 19.33 -0.71 -14.69
N SER A 209 19.25 0.59 -14.43
CA SER A 209 19.17 1.17 -13.09
C SER A 209 18.37 2.47 -13.12
N GLN A 210 17.30 2.54 -12.33
CA GLN A 210 16.57 3.78 -12.14
C GLN A 210 16.35 4.06 -10.66
N THR A 211 16.55 5.33 -10.27
CA THR A 211 16.35 5.82 -8.92
C THR A 211 15.22 6.84 -8.89
N ILE A 212 14.31 6.69 -7.93
CA ILE A 212 13.28 7.69 -7.62
C ILE A 212 13.35 8.09 -6.15
N VAL A 213 12.83 9.28 -5.85
CA VAL A 213 12.51 9.67 -4.47
C VAL A 213 10.98 9.82 -4.41
N PRO A 214 10.26 8.82 -3.87
CA PRO A 214 8.82 8.88 -3.81
C PRO A 214 8.34 10.06 -2.97
N ASP A 215 7.47 10.88 -3.57
CA ASP A 215 6.70 11.90 -2.85
C ASP A 215 5.40 11.27 -2.31
N ILE A 216 5.56 10.31 -1.40
CA ILE A 216 4.46 9.60 -0.74
C ILE A 216 4.52 9.90 0.76
N PRO A 217 3.38 10.18 1.42
CA PRO A 217 3.33 10.29 2.87
C PRO A 217 3.87 9.05 3.58
N VAL A 218 4.76 9.27 4.56
CA VAL A 218 5.26 8.21 5.46
C VAL A 218 4.52 8.30 6.78
N LEU A 219 3.92 7.19 7.19
CA LEU A 219 3.16 7.13 8.44
C LEU A 219 4.07 6.76 9.62
N PRO A 220 3.87 7.38 10.80
CA PRO A 220 4.77 7.29 11.96
C PRO A 220 4.69 5.97 12.74
N GLY A 221 4.17 4.89 12.15
CA GLY A 221 4.08 3.59 12.79
C GLY A 221 3.51 2.54 11.85
N TYR A 222 3.40 1.31 12.34
CA TYR A 222 2.95 0.18 11.54
C TYR A 222 2.11 -0.81 12.32
N TRP A 223 1.39 -1.66 11.59
CA TRP A 223 0.62 -2.75 12.14
C TRP A 223 1.42 -4.05 12.12
N LYS A 224 1.46 -4.76 13.24
CA LYS A 224 1.94 -6.15 13.29
C LYS A 224 0.85 -7.08 13.78
N ARG A 225 0.84 -8.32 13.30
CA ARG A 225 -0.08 -9.34 13.79
C ARG A 225 0.36 -9.84 15.16
N ILE A 226 -0.60 -10.06 16.06
CA ILE A 226 -0.38 -10.70 17.35
C ILE A 226 -1.18 -12.02 17.43
N PRO A 227 -0.85 -12.92 18.37
CA PRO A 227 -1.59 -14.16 18.55
C PRO A 227 -3.09 -13.92 18.75
N SER A 228 -3.89 -14.78 18.11
CA SER A 228 -5.34 -14.84 18.31
C SER A 228 -5.68 -15.86 19.40
N HIS A 229 -6.83 -15.68 20.04
CA HIS A 229 -7.45 -16.76 20.81
C HIS A 229 -7.86 -17.93 19.89
N GLU A 230 -8.08 -19.10 20.49
CA GLU A 230 -8.49 -20.35 19.81
C GLU A 230 -9.93 -20.32 19.25
N GLY A 231 -10.78 -19.41 19.71
CA GLY A 231 -12.13 -19.22 19.18
C GLY A 231 -12.17 -18.45 17.86
N TYR A 232 -13.35 -18.37 17.26
CA TYR A 232 -13.60 -17.55 16.08
C TYR A 232 -13.61 -16.05 16.41
N LEU A 233 -12.94 -15.23 15.60
CA LEU A 233 -13.12 -13.78 15.73
C LEU A 233 -14.57 -13.38 15.40
N ALA A 234 -15.10 -12.41 16.14
CA ALA A 234 -16.48 -11.95 16.01
C ALA A 234 -16.58 -10.47 15.59
N ASP A 235 -17.49 -10.18 14.67
CA ASP A 235 -17.83 -8.81 14.27
C ASP A 235 -18.94 -8.25 15.18
N ASN A 236 -18.98 -6.92 15.34
CA ASN A 236 -19.96 -6.24 16.20
C ASN A 236 -19.96 -6.76 17.65
N ALA A 237 -18.82 -7.24 18.14
CA ALA A 237 -18.66 -7.64 19.53
C ALA A 237 -18.62 -6.40 20.43
N ALA A 238 -19.19 -6.52 21.63
CA ALA A 238 -19.00 -5.50 22.66
C ALA A 238 -17.62 -5.70 23.29
N TYR A 239 -17.02 -4.63 23.82
CA TYR A 239 -15.71 -4.70 24.45
C TYR A 239 -15.54 -3.64 25.53
N PHE A 240 -14.67 -3.92 26.49
CA PHE A 240 -14.27 -2.98 27.54
C PHE A 240 -12.90 -3.38 28.12
N THR A 241 -12.32 -2.54 28.97
CA THR A 241 -11.03 -2.78 29.64
C THR A 241 -11.19 -2.81 31.16
N LEU A 242 -10.66 -3.83 31.84
CA LEU A 242 -10.59 -3.86 33.32
C LEU A 242 -9.13 -4.05 33.74
N GLY A 243 -8.59 -3.07 34.47
CA GLY A 243 -7.17 -3.05 34.81
C GLY A 243 -6.30 -3.11 33.54
N ASN A 244 -5.41 -4.10 33.48
CA ASN A 244 -4.54 -4.35 32.32
C ASN A 244 -5.13 -5.34 31.30
N ASN A 245 -6.41 -5.67 31.40
CA ASN A 245 -7.03 -6.71 30.59
C ASN A 245 -8.12 -6.13 29.68
N GLY A 246 -8.12 -6.54 28.41
CA GLY A 246 -9.18 -6.26 27.45
C GLY A 246 -10.19 -7.41 27.42
N TYR A 247 -11.48 -7.10 27.26
CA TYR A 247 -12.56 -8.07 27.21
C TYR A 247 -13.35 -7.91 25.91
N ILE A 248 -13.70 -9.02 25.28
CA ILE A 248 -14.51 -9.09 24.05
C ILE A 248 -15.70 -10.01 24.32
N ILE A 249 -16.90 -9.54 24.00
CA ILE A 249 -18.17 -10.15 24.41
C ILE A 249 -19.09 -10.25 23.20
N GLY A 250 -19.51 -11.48 22.90
CA GLY A 250 -20.51 -11.78 21.89
C GLY A 250 -20.06 -11.40 20.47
N GLY A 251 -20.99 -10.85 19.68
CA GLY A 251 -20.79 -10.54 18.26
C GLY A 251 -21.34 -11.63 17.34
N HIS A 252 -21.07 -11.50 16.04
CA HIS A 252 -21.43 -12.47 15.00
C HIS A 252 -20.21 -13.22 14.51
N GLN A 253 -20.34 -14.55 14.37
CA GLN A 253 -19.35 -15.33 13.63
C GLN A 253 -19.52 -15.03 12.13
N TYR A 254 -18.57 -14.28 11.55
CA TYR A 254 -18.62 -13.95 10.13
C TYR A 254 -18.44 -15.22 9.28
N LEU A 255 -19.30 -15.41 8.27
CA LEU A 255 -19.53 -16.59 7.39
C LEU A 255 -20.59 -17.61 7.85
N SER A 256 -21.16 -17.48 9.05
CA SER A 256 -22.39 -18.18 9.44
C SER A 256 -23.46 -17.14 9.77
N GLU A 257 -23.82 -16.32 8.76
CA GLU A 257 -24.88 -15.32 8.90
C GLU A 257 -26.13 -15.98 9.50
N THR A 258 -26.37 -15.73 10.79
CA THR A 258 -27.68 -15.70 11.47
C THR A 258 -27.53 -15.70 12.99
N GLN A 259 -26.48 -16.31 13.57
CA GLN A 259 -26.48 -16.54 15.02
C GLN A 259 -25.42 -15.71 15.77
N PRO A 260 -25.85 -14.77 16.65
CA PRO A 260 -24.95 -14.16 17.59
C PRO A 260 -24.36 -15.18 18.56
N ILE A 261 -23.23 -14.87 19.16
CA ILE A 261 -22.58 -15.71 20.16
C ILE A 261 -22.59 -15.05 21.53
N ASN A 262 -22.25 -15.83 22.55
CA ASN A 262 -22.12 -15.38 23.94
C ASN A 262 -20.71 -15.64 24.50
N ALA A 263 -19.74 -15.91 23.63
CA ALA A 263 -18.36 -16.13 24.05
C ALA A 263 -17.78 -14.85 24.67
N VAL A 264 -16.99 -15.03 25.73
CA VAL A 264 -16.22 -13.96 26.37
C VAL A 264 -14.75 -14.33 26.33
N TRP A 265 -13.95 -13.43 25.77
CA TRP A 265 -12.50 -13.55 25.70
C TRP A 265 -11.84 -12.41 26.45
N GLU A 266 -10.88 -12.75 27.30
CA GLU A 266 -10.00 -11.82 27.99
C GLU A 266 -8.62 -11.86 27.33
N ILE A 267 -8.00 -10.70 27.10
CA ILE A 267 -6.60 -10.55 26.71
C ILE A 267 -5.85 -9.78 27.78
N ASP A 268 -4.73 -10.33 28.23
CA ASP A 268 -3.73 -9.56 28.99
C ASP A 268 -2.99 -8.63 28.03
N LEU A 269 -3.13 -7.32 28.23
CA LEU A 269 -2.59 -6.28 27.34
C LEU A 269 -1.08 -6.07 27.50
N SER A 270 -0.43 -6.77 28.42
CA SER A 270 1.04 -6.80 28.57
C SER A 270 1.68 -8.02 27.94
N THR A 271 1.00 -9.18 27.98
CA THR A 271 1.55 -10.45 27.51
C THR A 271 0.92 -10.98 26.22
N TYR A 272 -0.18 -10.36 25.76
CA TYR A 272 -0.99 -10.78 24.61
C TYR A 272 -1.52 -12.21 24.72
N LYS A 273 -1.62 -12.71 25.96
CA LYS A 273 -2.19 -14.02 26.24
C LYS A 273 -3.70 -13.90 26.36
N TRP A 274 -4.39 -14.78 25.66
CA TRP A 274 -5.83 -14.88 25.68
C TRP A 274 -6.31 -15.93 26.68
N LYS A 275 -7.44 -15.65 27.32
CA LYS A 275 -8.13 -16.55 28.23
C LYS A 275 -9.62 -16.55 27.92
N LYS A 276 -10.22 -17.74 27.87
CA LYS A 276 -11.67 -17.88 27.80
C LYS A 276 -12.28 -17.62 29.17
N LYS A 277 -13.34 -16.83 29.23
CA LYS A 277 -14.07 -16.48 30.46
C LYS A 277 -15.44 -17.13 30.48
N ASN A 278 -16.14 -17.00 31.61
CA ASN A 278 -17.52 -17.46 31.69
C ASN A 278 -18.36 -16.79 30.59
N PRO A 279 -19.18 -17.56 29.86
CA PRO A 279 -19.94 -17.04 28.75
C PRO A 279 -20.94 -16.00 29.24
N PHE A 280 -21.26 -15.05 28.37
CA PHE A 280 -22.35 -14.11 28.64
C PHE A 280 -23.69 -14.88 28.72
N PRO A 281 -24.64 -14.47 29.57
CA PRO A 281 -25.87 -15.25 29.80
C PRO A 281 -26.77 -15.46 28.58
N ILE A 282 -26.64 -14.61 27.55
CA ILE A 282 -27.42 -14.66 26.30
C ILE A 282 -26.51 -14.49 25.08
N THR A 283 -26.92 -14.96 23.91
CA THR A 283 -26.21 -14.62 22.67
C THR A 283 -26.59 -13.22 22.22
N LEU A 284 -25.62 -12.39 21.84
CA LEU A 284 -25.92 -11.03 21.37
C LEU A 284 -24.83 -10.45 20.47
N HIS A 285 -25.19 -9.39 19.76
CA HIS A 285 -24.26 -8.56 19.01
C HIS A 285 -24.70 -7.09 19.01
N SER A 286 -23.79 -6.21 18.57
CA SER A 286 -24.04 -4.76 18.47
C SER A 286 -24.48 -4.11 19.79
N ALA A 287 -24.11 -4.72 20.93
CA ALA A 287 -24.21 -4.10 22.24
C ALA A 287 -23.05 -3.16 22.47
N MET A 288 -23.25 -2.29 23.46
CA MET A 288 -22.23 -1.40 23.97
C MET A 288 -21.77 -1.90 25.32
N ALA A 289 -20.46 -1.84 25.57
CA ALA A 289 -19.93 -2.11 26.89
C ALA A 289 -18.96 -1.02 27.32
N VAL A 290 -18.93 -0.76 28.62
CA VAL A 290 -18.07 0.26 29.23
C VAL A 290 -17.57 -0.23 30.59
N THR A 291 -16.46 0.34 31.04
CA THR A 291 -15.92 0.10 32.37
C THR A 291 -16.16 1.31 33.26
N ILE A 292 -16.60 1.04 34.48
CA ILE A 292 -16.70 2.05 35.54
C ILE A 292 -16.58 1.37 36.90
N ASN A 293 -15.87 2.00 37.85
CA ASN A 293 -15.68 1.50 39.21
C ASN A 293 -15.20 0.03 39.26
N ASN A 294 -14.22 -0.33 38.41
CA ASN A 294 -13.65 -1.68 38.29
C ASN A 294 -14.65 -2.80 37.96
N LYS A 295 -15.78 -2.46 37.34
CA LYS A 295 -16.75 -3.40 36.79
C LYS A 295 -17.03 -3.12 35.32
N GLY A 296 -17.35 -4.18 34.58
CA GLY A 296 -17.83 -4.06 33.19
C GLY A 296 -19.34 -3.91 33.19
N TYR A 297 -19.88 -3.09 32.29
CA TYR A 297 -21.32 -2.94 32.10
C TYR A 297 -21.66 -3.10 30.63
N LEU A 298 -22.75 -3.80 30.32
CA LEU A 298 -23.21 -4.05 28.96
C LEU A 298 -24.67 -3.61 28.80
N PHE A 299 -24.92 -2.91 27.69
CA PHE A 299 -26.19 -2.28 27.34
C PHE A 299 -26.57 -2.57 25.90
N GLY A 300 -27.87 -2.70 25.64
CA GLY A 300 -28.40 -2.83 24.29
C GLY A 300 -27.90 -4.09 23.58
N GLY A 301 -27.84 -4.01 22.25
CA GLY A 301 -27.61 -5.13 21.34
C GLY A 301 -28.88 -5.90 21.03
N VAL A 302 -28.77 -6.93 20.20
CA VAL A 302 -29.89 -7.83 19.89
C VAL A 302 -29.49 -9.30 20.01
N THR A 303 -30.42 -10.10 20.53
CA THR A 303 -30.40 -11.56 20.59
C THR A 303 -31.12 -12.14 19.38
N ASP A 304 -30.81 -13.39 19.03
CA ASP A 304 -31.51 -14.19 18.00
C ASP A 304 -31.74 -13.47 16.66
N GLY A 305 -30.85 -12.52 16.32
CA GLY A 305 -30.91 -11.70 15.11
C GLY A 305 -31.90 -10.52 15.12
N ALA A 306 -32.84 -10.44 16.07
CA ALA A 306 -33.91 -9.43 16.02
C ALA A 306 -34.41 -8.89 17.37
N THR A 307 -34.21 -9.60 18.48
CA THR A 307 -34.80 -9.20 19.78
C THR A 307 -33.85 -8.27 20.54
N PRO A 308 -34.22 -7.00 20.80
CA PRO A 308 -33.34 -6.11 21.53
C PRO A 308 -33.12 -6.53 22.98
N ASN A 309 -31.87 -6.53 23.45
CA ASN A 309 -31.57 -6.67 24.87
C ASN A 309 -31.87 -5.34 25.56
N ASP A 310 -32.82 -5.39 26.47
CA ASP A 310 -33.24 -4.29 27.31
C ASP A 310 -32.61 -4.33 28.70
N LYS A 311 -31.92 -5.42 29.07
CA LYS A 311 -31.30 -5.56 30.38
C LYS A 311 -29.98 -4.80 30.46
N VAL A 312 -29.73 -4.25 31.64
CA VAL A 312 -28.41 -3.78 32.05
C VAL A 312 -27.69 -4.94 32.73
N TRP A 313 -26.52 -5.26 32.22
CA TRP A 313 -25.67 -6.32 32.76
C TRP A 313 -24.43 -5.73 33.39
N GLU A 314 -24.09 -6.23 34.57
CA GLU A 314 -22.87 -5.92 35.31
C GLU A 314 -21.98 -7.17 35.33
N TYR A 315 -20.69 -7.00 35.05
CA TYR A 315 -19.65 -8.02 35.14
C TYR A 315 -18.77 -7.77 36.36
N ASP A 316 -18.66 -8.80 37.20
CA ASP A 316 -17.68 -8.84 38.28
C ASP A 316 -16.46 -9.69 37.85
N PRO A 317 -15.27 -9.07 37.67
CA PRO A 317 -14.07 -9.81 37.29
C PRO A 317 -13.54 -10.75 38.37
N VAL A 318 -13.89 -10.53 39.65
CA VAL A 318 -13.42 -11.35 40.79
C VAL A 318 -14.12 -12.70 40.78
N SER A 319 -15.44 -12.70 40.66
CA SER A 319 -16.26 -13.92 40.58
C SER A 319 -16.39 -14.48 39.15
N ASP A 320 -15.91 -13.74 38.13
CA ASP A 320 -16.10 -14.05 36.71
C ASP A 320 -17.58 -14.28 36.38
N SER A 321 -18.45 -13.38 36.84
CA SER A 321 -19.90 -13.58 36.74
C SER A 321 -20.62 -12.34 36.22
N TRP A 322 -21.74 -12.59 35.54
CA TRP A 322 -22.63 -11.57 35.02
C TRP A 322 -23.93 -11.55 35.80
N GLN A 323 -24.37 -10.36 36.20
CA GLN A 323 -25.64 -10.15 36.86
C GLN A 323 -26.46 -9.09 36.13
N SER A 324 -27.76 -9.34 35.94
CA SER A 324 -28.68 -8.30 35.50
C SER A 324 -29.03 -7.41 36.69
N ILE A 325 -28.80 -6.11 36.55
CA ILE A 325 -28.97 -5.12 37.63
C ILE A 325 -30.16 -4.18 37.40
N GLY A 326 -30.90 -4.38 36.31
CA GLY A 326 -32.05 -3.58 35.92
C GLY A 326 -32.31 -3.65 34.42
N THR A 327 -33.20 -2.77 33.95
CA THR A 327 -33.53 -2.58 32.53
C THR A 327 -33.18 -1.18 32.06
N MET A 328 -32.96 -1.04 30.76
CA MET A 328 -32.80 0.21 30.06
C MET A 328 -34.16 0.89 29.93
N ASN A 329 -34.32 2.00 30.64
CA ASN A 329 -35.57 2.74 30.69
C ASN A 329 -35.37 4.13 30.08
N ASP A 330 -36.33 4.56 29.25
CA ASP A 330 -36.54 5.98 28.98
C ASP A 330 -37.39 6.57 30.10
N VAL A 331 -36.82 7.52 30.84
CA VAL A 331 -37.48 8.11 32.01
C VAL A 331 -38.62 9.04 31.60
N VAL A 332 -38.66 9.56 30.36
CA VAL A 332 -39.76 10.44 29.89
C VAL A 332 -40.96 9.63 29.38
N ALA A 333 -40.72 8.45 28.81
CA ALA A 333 -41.77 7.71 28.10
C ALA A 333 -42.20 6.39 28.76
N GLU A 334 -41.63 6.03 29.93
CA GLU A 334 -41.82 4.74 30.61
C GLU A 334 -41.60 3.51 29.71
N ASN A 335 -40.94 3.70 28.56
CA ASN A 335 -40.74 2.66 27.58
C ASN A 335 -39.41 1.96 27.83
N ILE A 336 -39.44 0.63 27.84
CA ILE A 336 -38.27 -0.23 27.78
C ILE A 336 -37.64 -0.08 26.39
N ILE A 337 -36.36 0.27 26.30
CA ILE A 337 -35.72 0.52 25.01
C ILE A 337 -34.39 -0.21 24.91
N GLY A 338 -34.46 -1.52 24.64
CA GLY A 338 -33.35 -2.23 24.01
C GLY A 338 -33.08 -1.63 22.62
N ARG A 339 -31.82 -1.34 22.34
CA ARG A 339 -31.36 -0.71 21.09
C ARG A 339 -30.04 -1.32 20.67
N LEU A 340 -29.76 -1.32 19.38
CA LEU A 340 -28.44 -1.67 18.85
C LEU A 340 -27.75 -0.43 18.25
N ARG A 341 -26.44 -0.54 18.08
CA ARG A 341 -25.62 0.51 17.43
C ARG A 341 -25.73 1.87 18.13
N MET A 342 -25.84 1.80 19.46
CA MET A 342 -25.88 2.96 20.34
C MET A 342 -24.49 3.61 20.45
N SER A 343 -24.50 4.81 21.01
CA SER A 343 -23.32 5.59 21.34
C SER A 343 -23.19 5.67 22.86
N THR A 344 -21.99 5.47 23.40
CA THR A 344 -21.75 5.46 24.87
C THR A 344 -20.46 6.15 25.27
N ALA A 345 -20.47 6.87 26.38
CA ALA A 345 -19.28 7.47 26.98
C ALA A 345 -19.37 7.44 28.51
N VAL A 346 -18.22 7.42 29.19
CA VAL A 346 -18.14 7.50 30.66
C VAL A 346 -17.59 8.87 31.04
N TYR A 347 -18.29 9.57 31.94
CA TYR A 347 -17.85 10.85 32.48
C TYR A 347 -18.36 11.04 33.91
N ASN A 348 -17.50 11.50 34.82
CA ASN A 348 -17.82 11.74 36.25
C ASN A 348 -18.64 10.62 36.90
N ASN A 349 -18.18 9.37 36.76
CA ASN A 349 -18.82 8.17 37.29
C ASN A 349 -20.27 7.93 36.81
N LYS A 350 -20.65 8.48 35.65
CA LYS A 350 -21.91 8.20 34.98
C LYS A 350 -21.66 7.72 33.56
N ILE A 351 -22.61 6.93 33.05
CA ILE A 351 -22.59 6.42 31.68
C ILE A 351 -23.59 7.23 30.86
N TYR A 352 -23.09 7.95 29.86
CA TYR A 352 -23.86 8.71 28.90
C TYR A 352 -24.16 7.83 27.70
N MET A 353 -25.42 7.75 27.31
CA MET A 353 -25.85 6.85 26.23
C MET A 353 -26.95 7.49 25.40
N GLY A 354 -26.94 7.23 24.09
CA GLY A 354 -27.99 7.72 23.22
C GLY A 354 -27.84 7.28 21.79
N GLY A 355 -28.76 7.73 20.95
CA GLY A 355 -28.84 7.31 19.55
C GLY A 355 -29.07 5.81 19.40
N GLY A 356 -28.67 5.30 18.23
CA GLY A 356 -28.88 3.92 17.82
C GLY A 356 -30.26 3.70 17.18
N ILE A 357 -30.57 2.43 16.97
CA ILE A 357 -31.82 2.01 16.32
C ILE A 357 -32.56 1.02 17.21
N ARG A 358 -33.88 1.11 17.17
CA ARG A 358 -34.77 0.06 17.62
C ARG A 358 -35.29 -0.67 16.39
N LEU A 359 -35.29 -1.99 16.45
CA LEU A 359 -36.01 -2.82 15.49
C LEU A 359 -37.49 -2.80 15.88
N GLY A 360 -38.34 -2.31 14.99
CA GLY A 360 -39.80 -2.44 15.06
C GLY A 360 -40.30 -3.31 13.90
N GLY A 361 -41.44 -3.95 14.08
CA GLY A 361 -42.15 -4.67 13.02
C GLY A 361 -42.28 -6.20 13.20
N SER A 362 -43.24 -6.77 12.45
CA SER A 362 -43.46 -8.22 12.28
C SER A 362 -42.18 -8.92 11.80
N PRO A 363 -41.98 -10.25 12.03
CA PRO A 363 -40.70 -10.97 11.82
C PRO A 363 -39.98 -10.83 10.46
N ASN A 364 -40.60 -10.17 9.48
CA ASN A 364 -40.10 -10.03 8.11
C ASN A 364 -39.93 -8.56 7.64
N PHE A 365 -40.11 -7.55 8.50
CA PHE A 365 -39.85 -6.15 8.17
C PHE A 365 -38.95 -5.50 9.23
N PHE A 366 -37.73 -5.12 8.85
CA PHE A 366 -36.86 -4.27 9.66
C PHE A 366 -37.34 -2.82 9.59
N GLU A 367 -38.30 -2.43 10.42
CA GLU A 367 -38.61 -1.02 10.61
C GLU A 367 -37.56 -0.44 11.56
N TYR A 368 -36.73 0.46 11.05
CA TYR A 368 -35.69 1.11 11.85
C TYR A 368 -36.23 2.38 12.50
N TRP A 369 -36.47 2.30 13.81
CA TRP A 369 -36.87 3.46 14.59
C TRP A 369 -35.61 4.11 15.16
N TYR A 370 -35.18 5.20 14.52
CA TYR A 370 -34.11 6.04 15.03
C TYR A 370 -34.57 6.75 16.29
N THR A 371 -33.70 6.75 17.29
CA THR A 371 -33.98 7.40 18.56
C THR A 371 -33.17 8.69 18.70
N LYS A 372 -33.86 9.74 19.12
CA LYS A 372 -33.29 11.04 19.47
C LYS A 372 -32.94 11.17 20.95
N TYR A 373 -33.25 10.15 21.75
CA TYR A 373 -33.16 10.22 23.20
C TYR A 373 -31.76 9.88 23.70
N TRP A 374 -31.26 10.77 24.54
CA TRP A 374 -30.00 10.66 25.27
C TRP A 374 -30.29 10.61 26.76
N VAL A 375 -29.60 9.71 27.47
CA VAL A 375 -29.79 9.45 28.89
C VAL A 375 -28.43 9.32 29.57
N THR A 376 -28.42 9.52 30.88
CA THR A 376 -27.32 9.09 31.75
C THR A 376 -27.78 7.99 32.68
N PHE A 377 -26.87 7.08 33.00
CA PHE A 377 -27.07 6.04 34.00
C PHE A 377 -26.00 6.15 35.08
N ASP A 378 -26.45 6.24 36.33
CA ASP A 378 -25.60 6.09 37.51
C ASP A 378 -25.59 4.61 37.93
N PRO A 379 -24.47 3.89 37.79
CA PRO A 379 -24.43 2.45 38.10
C PRO A 379 -24.46 2.15 39.60
N VAL A 380 -24.11 3.11 40.46
CA VAL A 380 -24.13 2.94 41.92
C VAL A 380 -25.55 3.13 42.44
N ALA A 381 -26.18 4.26 42.07
CA ALA A 381 -27.55 4.55 42.47
C ALA A 381 -28.58 3.75 41.65
N ARG A 382 -28.19 3.21 40.48
CA ARG A 382 -29.05 2.56 39.49
C ARG A 382 -30.19 3.46 39.00
N VAL A 383 -29.87 4.74 38.86
CA VAL A 383 -30.83 5.78 38.45
C VAL A 383 -30.51 6.25 37.04
N TRP A 384 -31.57 6.44 36.26
CA TRP A 384 -31.53 7.02 34.93
C TRP A 384 -31.93 8.49 34.98
N GLU A 385 -31.29 9.33 34.17
CA GLU A 385 -31.65 10.73 34.00
C GLU A 385 -31.67 11.08 32.51
N ASN A 386 -32.68 11.82 32.07
CA ASN A 386 -32.75 12.27 30.68
C ASN A 386 -31.82 13.46 30.44
N LEU A 387 -31.19 13.46 29.27
CA LEU A 387 -30.46 14.62 28.77
C LEU A 387 -31.35 15.45 27.84
N PRO A 388 -31.03 16.75 27.66
CA PRO A 388 -31.70 17.57 26.67
C PRO A 388 -31.67 16.91 25.28
N GLN A 389 -32.83 16.90 24.61
CA GLN A 389 -32.96 16.26 23.31
C GLN A 389 -32.22 17.08 22.23
N LEU A 390 -31.55 16.38 21.32
CA LEU A 390 -31.00 16.93 20.08
C LEU A 390 -32.10 16.96 19.01
N PRO A 391 -32.64 18.13 18.60
CA PRO A 391 -33.76 18.18 17.66
C PRO A 391 -33.38 17.73 16.23
N SER A 392 -32.09 17.74 15.88
CA SER A 392 -31.56 17.55 14.53
C SER A 392 -30.93 16.17 14.26
N ILE A 393 -30.81 15.29 15.26
CA ILE A 393 -30.08 14.01 15.14
C ILE A 393 -30.97 12.80 14.81
N ASN A 394 -32.23 13.03 14.46
CA ASN A 394 -33.30 12.03 14.47
C ASN A 394 -33.15 10.87 13.47
N LYS A 395 -32.04 10.79 12.75
CA LYS A 395 -31.77 9.74 11.76
C LYS A 395 -30.35 9.17 11.82
N ILE A 396 -29.49 9.56 12.77
CA ILE A 396 -28.07 9.12 12.78
C ILE A 396 -27.85 8.00 13.80
N GLN A 397 -27.36 6.85 13.34
CA GLN A 397 -26.97 5.70 14.17
C GLN A 397 -25.45 5.49 14.18
N SER A 398 -24.94 4.66 15.09
CA SER A 398 -23.50 4.28 15.14
C SER A 398 -22.56 5.50 15.22
N MET A 399 -22.98 6.56 15.91
CA MET A 399 -22.13 7.72 16.08
C MET A 399 -20.99 7.40 17.02
N THR A 400 -19.83 7.93 16.68
CA THR A 400 -18.62 7.79 17.47
C THR A 400 -18.71 8.75 18.65
N THR A 401 -18.41 8.27 19.86
CA THR A 401 -18.44 9.08 21.08
C THR A 401 -17.10 9.15 21.77
N TYR A 402 -16.74 10.35 22.21
CA TYR A 402 -15.57 10.57 23.03
C TYR A 402 -15.76 11.78 23.94
N THR A 403 -15.04 11.79 25.07
CA THR A 403 -15.04 12.90 26.01
C THR A 403 -13.76 13.71 25.84
N TYR A 404 -13.89 15.03 25.73
CA TYR A 404 -12.77 15.95 25.63
C TYR A 404 -13.19 17.31 26.21
N ASP A 405 -12.30 18.01 26.92
CA ASP A 405 -12.53 19.37 27.45
C ASP A 405 -13.93 19.58 28.11
N ASN A 406 -14.28 18.72 29.07
CA ASN A 406 -15.57 18.75 29.78
C ASN A 406 -16.81 18.70 28.86
N LYS A 407 -16.67 18.07 27.69
CA LYS A 407 -17.75 17.85 26.72
C LYS A 407 -17.80 16.41 26.24
N LEU A 408 -19.00 15.94 25.91
CA LEU A 408 -19.22 14.73 25.13
C LEU A 408 -19.33 15.12 23.66
N TYR A 409 -18.42 14.61 22.83
CA TYR A 409 -18.44 14.79 21.39
C TYR A 409 -19.07 13.58 20.70
N LEU A 410 -19.90 13.87 19.71
CA LEU A 410 -20.47 12.92 18.75
C LEU A 410 -19.88 13.22 17.39
N PHE A 411 -19.43 12.21 16.66
CA PHE A 411 -18.92 12.35 15.30
C PHE A 411 -19.39 11.22 14.40
N GLY A 412 -19.81 11.59 13.18
CA GLY A 412 -20.05 10.66 12.09
C GLY A 412 -21.36 9.89 12.23
N GLY A 413 -21.31 8.59 11.96
CA GLY A 413 -22.48 7.71 11.98
C GLY A 413 -23.15 7.58 10.61
N ASP A 414 -24.34 7.00 10.58
CA ASP A 414 -25.06 6.63 9.35
C ASP A 414 -26.51 7.14 9.41
N ASN A 415 -26.96 7.82 8.35
CA ASN A 415 -28.27 8.47 8.27
C ASN A 415 -29.33 7.74 7.41
N SER A 416 -29.24 6.41 7.26
CA SER A 416 -30.08 5.52 6.43
C SER A 416 -29.77 5.54 4.93
N SER A 417 -29.07 6.56 4.44
CA SER A 417 -28.71 6.68 3.03
C SER A 417 -27.20 6.76 2.84
N HIS A 418 -26.49 7.50 3.71
CA HIS A 418 -25.04 7.68 3.63
C HIS A 418 -24.45 7.89 5.04
N GLU A 419 -23.13 7.74 5.16
CA GLU A 419 -22.42 8.16 6.35
C GLU A 419 -22.46 9.67 6.52
N SER A 420 -22.55 10.10 7.76
CA SER A 420 -22.60 11.50 8.13
C SER A 420 -21.20 12.02 8.45
N GLY A 421 -20.96 13.30 8.16
CA GLY A 421 -19.86 14.08 8.74
C GLY A 421 -20.33 14.97 9.90
N GLU A 422 -21.60 14.86 10.31
CA GLU A 422 -22.15 15.70 11.36
C GLU A 422 -21.44 15.45 12.68
N SER A 423 -21.30 16.53 13.45
CA SER A 423 -20.71 16.51 14.77
C SER A 423 -21.53 17.34 15.74
N PHE A 424 -21.56 16.90 16.99
CA PHE A 424 -22.26 17.57 18.07
C PHE A 424 -21.42 17.49 19.34
N ALA A 425 -21.55 18.50 20.20
CA ALA A 425 -20.90 18.51 21.50
C ALA A 425 -21.92 18.85 22.59
N LEU A 426 -22.03 18.00 23.61
CA LEU A 426 -22.77 18.29 24.84
C LEU A 426 -21.80 18.81 25.90
N ASP A 427 -22.02 20.03 26.36
CA ASP A 427 -21.29 20.58 27.50
C ASP A 427 -21.84 20.02 28.81
N PHE A 428 -20.97 19.36 29.58
CA PHE A 428 -21.39 18.71 30.82
C PHE A 428 -21.74 19.70 31.93
N SER A 429 -21.22 20.94 31.87
CA SER A 429 -21.46 21.95 32.92
C SER A 429 -22.88 22.48 32.90
N ASN A 430 -23.45 22.66 31.71
CA ASN A 430 -24.77 23.29 31.52
C ASN A 430 -25.77 22.38 30.76
N LYS A 431 -25.34 21.17 30.37
CA LYS A 431 -26.12 20.18 29.61
C LYS A 431 -26.65 20.70 28.27
N THR A 432 -25.94 21.63 27.63
CA THR A 432 -26.37 22.17 26.33
C THR A 432 -25.63 21.53 25.16
N TRP A 433 -26.37 21.25 24.10
CA TRP A 433 -25.81 20.78 22.83
C TRP A 433 -25.36 21.95 21.96
N SER A 434 -24.25 21.79 21.26
CA SER A 434 -23.69 22.74 20.31
C SER A 434 -23.17 22.00 19.07
N LYS A 435 -23.02 22.72 17.95
CA LYS A 435 -22.22 22.23 16.82
C LYS A 435 -20.78 22.68 17.02
N PRO A 436 -19.81 21.77 17.20
CA PRO A 436 -18.40 22.13 17.33
C PRO A 436 -17.85 22.63 15.99
N ASP A 437 -16.93 23.59 16.03
CA ASP A 437 -16.17 24.01 14.85
C ASP A 437 -15.11 22.93 14.55
N ILE A 438 -15.34 22.18 13.47
CA ILE A 438 -14.54 21.00 13.11
C ILE A 438 -13.91 21.14 11.73
N THR A 439 -13.38 22.32 11.42
CA THR A 439 -12.58 22.61 10.20
C THR A 439 -11.47 21.59 9.91
N ARG A 440 -11.12 20.72 10.86
CA ARG A 440 -10.13 19.63 10.73
C ARG A 440 -10.66 18.25 11.17
N SER A 441 -11.95 17.96 11.03
CA SER A 441 -12.50 16.63 11.38
C SER A 441 -12.01 15.49 10.48
N LEU A 442 -12.13 14.26 11.01
CA LEU A 442 -12.05 13.05 10.19
C LEU A 442 -13.09 13.11 9.06
N PRO A 443 -12.82 12.52 7.88
CA PRO A 443 -13.81 12.46 6.82
C PRO A 443 -15.04 11.64 7.25
N PRO A 444 -16.23 11.91 6.67
CA PRO A 444 -17.49 11.25 7.01
C PRO A 444 -17.35 9.72 7.09
N ARG A 445 -17.71 9.14 8.23
CA ARG A 445 -17.59 7.70 8.48
C ARG A 445 -18.52 7.21 9.59
N THR A 446 -18.89 5.94 9.54
CA THR A 446 -19.68 5.25 10.57
C THR A 446 -18.92 4.11 11.21
N GLY A 447 -19.18 3.81 12.49
CA GLY A 447 -18.61 2.65 13.16
C GLY A 447 -17.11 2.78 13.49
N VAL A 448 -16.67 3.97 13.91
CA VAL A 448 -15.28 4.24 14.31
C VAL A 448 -15.05 3.80 15.75
N SER A 449 -13.95 3.11 15.99
CA SER A 449 -13.52 2.77 17.34
C SER A 449 -12.69 3.88 17.92
N VAL A 450 -12.95 4.24 19.18
CA VAL A 450 -12.25 5.34 19.86
C VAL A 450 -11.73 4.92 21.21
N ILE A 451 -10.52 5.40 21.51
CA ILE A 451 -9.89 5.20 22.80
C ILE A 451 -9.10 6.44 23.21
N ASN A 452 -9.21 6.82 24.49
CA ASN A 452 -8.40 7.86 25.10
C ASN A 452 -7.19 7.23 25.79
N LYS A 453 -5.99 7.73 25.50
CA LYS A 453 -4.73 7.35 26.16
C LYS A 453 -3.89 8.61 26.35
N ASN A 454 -3.44 8.86 27.59
CA ASN A 454 -2.58 10.01 27.93
C ASN A 454 -3.09 11.36 27.39
N ASN A 455 -4.36 11.70 27.67
CA ASN A 455 -5.05 12.91 27.17
C ASN A 455 -5.11 13.06 25.64
N THR A 456 -4.75 12.03 24.88
CA THR A 456 -4.86 12.01 23.43
C THR A 456 -5.97 11.04 23.03
N THR A 457 -6.82 11.46 22.08
CA THR A 457 -7.90 10.61 21.55
C THR A 457 -7.44 9.94 20.26
N TYR A 458 -7.64 8.63 20.17
CA TYR A 458 -7.27 7.82 19.02
C TYR A 458 -8.51 7.25 18.34
N PHE A 459 -8.51 7.24 17.02
CA PHE A 459 -9.61 6.79 16.18
C PHE A 459 -9.10 5.71 15.24
N PHE A 460 -9.78 4.58 15.22
CA PHE A 460 -9.48 3.49 14.31
C PHE A 460 -10.69 3.13 13.47
N GLY A 461 -10.46 2.91 12.19
CA GLY A 461 -11.45 2.25 11.36
C GLY A 461 -12.54 3.19 10.82
N GLY A 462 -13.69 2.56 10.58
CA GLY A 462 -14.90 3.18 10.08
C GLY A 462 -15.22 2.80 8.64
N TYR A 463 -16.44 3.10 8.23
CA TYR A 463 -16.99 2.82 6.91
C TYR A 463 -17.31 4.12 6.22
N GLN A 464 -17.10 4.17 4.91
CA GLN A 464 -17.58 5.24 4.05
C GLN A 464 -18.16 4.66 2.76
N TYR A 465 -19.29 5.17 2.31
CA TYR A 465 -19.88 4.87 1.02
C TYR A 465 -19.01 5.43 -0.09
N LYS A 466 -18.54 4.57 -0.99
CA LYS A 466 -17.86 4.93 -2.23
C LYS A 466 -18.83 4.74 -3.40
N PRO A 467 -19.26 5.82 -4.07
CA PRO A 467 -20.06 5.69 -5.28
C PRO A 467 -19.30 4.83 -6.30
N SER A 468 -19.93 3.77 -6.80
CA SER A 468 -19.34 2.98 -7.88
C SER A 468 -19.61 3.72 -9.20
N THR A 469 -18.68 3.64 -10.16
CA THR A 469 -18.89 4.08 -11.55
C THR A 469 -19.57 2.99 -12.39
N GLY A 470 -20.06 1.91 -11.77
CA GLY A 470 -20.63 0.75 -12.44
C GLY A 470 -22.14 0.59 -12.22
N PRO A 471 -22.82 -0.29 -13.00
CA PRO A 471 -24.28 -0.49 -12.93
C PRO A 471 -24.76 -1.19 -11.65
N SER A 472 -23.85 -1.66 -10.81
CA SER A 472 -24.13 -2.18 -9.46
C SER A 472 -23.77 -1.09 -8.45
N GLY A 473 -24.75 -0.60 -7.69
CA GLY A 473 -24.69 0.57 -6.79
C GLY A 473 -23.47 0.65 -5.85
N GLY A 474 -23.31 1.80 -5.17
CA GLY A 474 -22.07 2.14 -4.48
C GLY A 474 -21.57 1.10 -3.49
N ARG A 475 -20.24 0.98 -3.44
CA ARG A 475 -19.54 0.01 -2.59
C ARG A 475 -19.19 0.69 -1.28
N PHE A 476 -19.37 0.02 -0.15
CA PHE A 476 -18.84 0.51 1.13
C PHE A 476 -17.33 0.27 1.16
N GLY A 477 -16.56 1.35 1.34
CA GLY A 477 -15.13 1.31 1.59
C GLY A 477 -14.87 1.31 3.09
N VAL A 478 -14.20 0.29 3.59
CA VAL A 478 -13.68 0.29 4.96
C VAL A 478 -12.43 1.16 4.99
N MET A 479 -12.29 1.97 6.03
CA MET A 479 -11.15 2.85 6.27
C MET A 479 -10.22 2.17 7.28
N PRO A 480 -9.15 1.48 6.88
CA PRO A 480 -8.23 0.82 7.81
C PRO A 480 -7.29 1.80 8.54
N GLU A 481 -7.66 3.06 8.59
CA GLU A 481 -6.81 4.15 9.05
C GLU A 481 -6.82 4.26 10.56
N PHE A 482 -5.69 4.71 11.10
CA PHE A 482 -5.51 5.05 12.49
C PHE A 482 -5.14 6.51 12.62
N TRP A 483 -5.84 7.24 13.47
CA TRP A 483 -5.68 8.67 13.64
C TRP A 483 -5.51 9.01 15.12
N LYS A 484 -4.75 10.05 15.42
CA LYS A 484 -4.78 10.73 16.73
C LYS A 484 -5.34 12.12 16.60
N MET A 485 -6.00 12.59 17.64
CA MET A 485 -6.38 13.98 17.85
C MET A 485 -5.63 14.53 19.06
N ASP A 486 -4.88 15.62 18.86
CA ASP A 486 -4.17 16.32 19.94
C ASP A 486 -5.08 17.27 20.74
N GLU A 487 -4.51 17.94 21.74
CA GLU A 487 -5.19 18.92 22.60
C GLU A 487 -5.73 20.16 21.84
N ASN A 488 -5.23 20.41 20.63
CA ASN A 488 -5.69 21.50 19.78
C ASN A 488 -6.69 21.01 18.72
N GLN A 489 -7.20 19.79 18.87
CA GLN A 489 -8.09 19.12 17.92
C GLN A 489 -7.49 18.97 16.51
N HIS A 490 -6.16 18.84 16.43
CA HIS A 490 -5.49 18.50 15.18
C HIS A 490 -5.44 16.99 15.00
N TYR A 491 -5.93 16.53 13.86
CA TYR A 491 -5.94 15.13 13.50
C TYR A 491 -4.69 14.78 12.71
N THR A 492 -3.99 13.73 13.11
CA THR A 492 -2.81 13.19 12.42
C THR A 492 -3.02 11.72 12.12
N GLN A 493 -2.86 11.30 10.86
CA GLN A 493 -2.88 9.90 10.49
C GLN A 493 -1.59 9.22 10.98
N LEU A 494 -1.74 8.12 11.71
CA LEU A 494 -0.67 7.38 12.36
C LEU A 494 -0.26 6.11 11.62
N ALA A 495 -1.25 5.42 11.02
CA ALA A 495 -1.05 4.20 10.24
C ALA A 495 -2.26 3.96 9.34
N SER A 496 -2.07 3.09 8.36
CA SER A 496 -3.17 2.45 7.62
C SER A 496 -2.93 0.95 7.62
N ALA A 497 -3.97 0.17 7.92
CA ALA A 497 -3.93 -1.29 7.79
C ALA A 497 -4.29 -1.77 6.37
N SER A 498 -4.46 -0.87 5.39
CA SER A 498 -4.56 -1.24 3.97
C SER A 498 -3.18 -1.60 3.43
N THR A 499 -2.89 -2.89 3.30
CA THR A 499 -1.82 -3.36 2.41
C THR A 499 -2.46 -4.00 1.18
N SER A 500 -1.70 -4.29 0.11
CA SER A 500 -2.29 -5.00 -1.02
C SER A 500 -2.71 -6.43 -0.67
N GLU A 501 -2.29 -6.94 0.49
CA GLU A 501 -2.70 -8.24 1.03
C GLU A 501 -3.98 -8.10 1.87
N PHE A 502 -4.21 -7.00 2.58
CA PHE A 502 -5.36 -6.86 3.47
C PHE A 502 -6.24 -5.68 3.06
N VAL A 503 -7.42 -5.98 2.54
CA VAL A 503 -8.54 -5.04 2.51
C VAL A 503 -9.27 -5.21 3.85
N SER A 504 -9.53 -4.15 4.59
CA SER A 504 -10.31 -4.29 5.83
C SER A 504 -11.73 -4.73 5.49
N GLY A 505 -12.18 -5.81 6.12
CA GLY A 505 -13.55 -6.31 6.03
C GLY A 505 -14.46 -5.65 7.06
N LEU A 506 -15.75 -6.02 7.01
CA LEU A 506 -16.95 -5.37 7.58
C LEU A 506 -17.05 -5.19 9.13
N ASN A 507 -15.95 -5.11 9.87
CA ASN A 507 -16.01 -4.80 11.30
C ASN A 507 -16.31 -3.31 11.60
N ARG A 508 -17.57 -2.99 11.93
CA ARG A 508 -18.00 -1.70 12.54
C ARG A 508 -17.67 -1.75 14.03
N ASN A 509 -17.08 -0.68 14.58
CA ASN A 509 -16.72 -0.58 16.00
C ASN A 509 -15.78 -1.72 16.47
N ALA A 510 -14.75 -2.03 15.67
CA ALA A 510 -13.74 -3.03 16.01
C ALA A 510 -13.18 -2.82 17.43
N PRO A 511 -13.15 -3.84 18.31
CA PRO A 511 -12.58 -3.68 19.65
C PRO A 511 -11.16 -3.12 19.61
N ILE A 512 -10.92 -2.06 20.38
CA ILE A 512 -9.63 -1.39 20.49
C ILE A 512 -9.21 -1.30 21.96
N PHE A 513 -7.94 -1.60 22.22
CA PHE A 513 -7.37 -1.61 23.56
C PHE A 513 -6.05 -0.85 23.58
N ALA A 514 -5.85 0.00 24.59
CA ALA A 514 -4.59 0.68 24.81
C ALA A 514 -3.63 -0.25 25.56
N THR A 515 -2.41 -0.43 25.06
CA THR A 515 -1.34 -1.14 25.78
C THR A 515 -0.34 -0.13 26.33
N ALA A 516 0.70 -0.58 27.04
CA ALA A 516 1.80 0.32 27.44
C ALA A 516 2.44 1.00 26.22
N ASN A 517 2.74 0.23 25.18
CA ASN A 517 3.57 0.67 24.05
C ASN A 517 2.78 1.04 22.78
N GLY A 518 1.48 0.78 22.73
CA GLY A 518 0.70 1.00 21.51
C GLY A 518 -0.79 0.74 21.69
N PHE A 519 -1.39 0.15 20.67
CA PHE A 519 -2.81 -0.18 20.64
C PHE A 519 -3.03 -1.54 20.00
N ILE A 520 -3.89 -2.35 20.59
CA ILE A 520 -4.38 -3.58 19.98
C ILE A 520 -5.72 -3.29 19.34
N VAL A 521 -5.88 -3.71 18.11
CA VAL A 521 -7.17 -3.73 17.43
C VAL A 521 -7.53 -5.17 17.10
N TYR A 522 -8.72 -5.56 17.54
CA TYR A 522 -9.36 -6.79 17.14
C TYR A 522 -10.11 -6.56 15.84
N ASN A 523 -9.48 -6.87 14.70
CA ASN A 523 -10.04 -6.56 13.39
C ASN A 523 -10.27 -7.82 12.56
N VAL A 524 -11.17 -7.71 11.58
CA VAL A 524 -11.40 -8.74 10.56
C VAL A 524 -10.95 -8.17 9.23
N LEU A 525 -9.82 -8.70 8.72
CA LEU A 525 -9.27 -8.30 7.42
C LEU A 525 -9.66 -9.35 6.35
N THR A 526 -10.06 -8.89 5.17
CA THR A 526 -10.31 -9.70 3.97
C THR A 526 -9.09 -9.65 3.05
N TRP A 527 -8.62 -10.81 2.58
CA TRP A 527 -7.52 -10.88 1.60
C TRP A 527 -8.04 -10.66 0.18
N ASN A 528 -7.33 -9.85 -0.62
CA ASN A 528 -7.68 -9.58 -2.01
C ASN A 528 -7.00 -10.60 -2.93
N GLY A 529 -7.76 -11.54 -3.47
CA GLY A 529 -7.24 -12.55 -4.41
C GLY A 529 -8.14 -13.77 -4.54
N ASN A 530 -8.53 -14.38 -3.41
CA ASN A 530 -9.39 -15.58 -3.41
C ASN A 530 -10.54 -15.53 -2.37
N ASN A 531 -11.02 -14.35 -1.95
CA ASN A 531 -12.05 -14.20 -0.91
C ASN A 531 -11.75 -14.94 0.41
N THR A 532 -10.48 -15.22 0.70
CA THR A 532 -10.07 -15.92 1.93
C THR A 532 -9.93 -14.89 3.04
N LEU A 533 -10.75 -15.00 4.09
CA LEU A 533 -10.70 -14.10 5.24
C LEU A 533 -9.56 -14.48 6.17
N THR A 534 -8.53 -13.64 6.26
CA THR A 534 -7.46 -13.77 7.26
C THR A 534 -7.81 -12.89 8.46
N ARG A 535 -8.42 -13.54 9.45
CA ARG A 535 -8.73 -12.98 10.76
C ARG A 535 -7.42 -12.63 11.51
N ALA A 536 -7.28 -11.37 11.92
CA ALA A 536 -6.05 -10.89 12.52
C ALA A 536 -6.32 -9.91 13.66
N ILE A 537 -5.73 -10.21 14.80
CA ILE A 537 -5.56 -9.23 15.86
C ILE A 537 -4.25 -8.53 15.57
N ILE A 538 -4.28 -7.20 15.53
CA ILE A 538 -3.15 -6.38 15.13
C ILE A 538 -2.77 -5.41 16.25
N GLU A 539 -1.48 -5.17 16.40
CA GLU A 539 -0.94 -4.15 17.29
C GLU A 539 -0.33 -3.03 16.45
N TYR A 540 -0.73 -1.78 16.75
CA TYR A 540 -0.05 -0.59 16.27
C TYR A 540 1.22 -0.39 17.08
N VAL A 541 2.35 -0.40 16.38
CA VAL A 541 3.67 -0.10 16.93
C VAL A 541 4.06 1.31 16.46
N PRO A 542 4.20 2.29 17.37
CA PRO A 542 4.71 3.61 17.03
C PRO A 542 6.19 3.54 16.62
N GLU A 543 6.65 4.59 15.95
CA GLU A 543 8.04 4.76 15.45
C GLU A 543 9.16 4.55 16.47
#